data_AF-A0A355UPD8-F1
#
_entry.id   AF-A0A355UPD8-F1
#
_cell.length_a   1.000
_cell.length_b   1.000
_cell.length_c   1.000
_cell.angle_alpha   90.00
_cell.angle_beta   90.00
_cell.angle_gamma   90.00
#
_symmetry.space_group_name_H-M   'P 1'
#
loop_
_entity.id
_entity.type
_entity.pdbx_description
1 polymer ?
#
loop_
_entity_poly.entity_id
_entity_poly.type
_entity_poly.pdbx_seq_one_letter_code
_entity_poly.pdbx_strand_id
1 'polypeptide(L)'
;MPASSQRLSLALALSLLFLLPAQAEPAESSFTGLIVDARGWGVQRAMAPSLLAESGTSLFPVIDQQHPFDFEFALSDGLALYARSIEEAWKLKRLGGRPLVVKAAKVEGNELVFDEETAREVLEADYSAKFLEKNAVAIVY
;
A
#
# COMPACT_ATOMS: atom_id res chain seq x y z
N MET A 1 -47.20 -24.22 45.39
CA MET A 1 -46.76 -23.96 43.99
C MET A 1 -45.25 -24.18 43.93
N PRO A 2 -44.72 -24.96 42.96
CA PRO A 2 -43.35 -25.48 42.96
C PRO A 2 -42.37 -24.59 42.18
N ALA A 3 -41.07 -24.79 42.44
CA ALA A 3 -39.91 -24.79 41.51
C ALA A 3 -38.67 -24.24 42.27
N SER A 4 -37.75 -25.09 42.74
CA SER A 4 -36.70 -25.77 41.96
C SER A 4 -35.40 -24.95 41.90
N SER A 5 -34.39 -25.51 42.57
CA SER A 5 -32.95 -25.39 42.33
C SER A 5 -32.50 -24.59 41.10
N GLN A 6 -31.54 -23.69 41.32
CA GLN A 6 -30.21 -23.92 40.73
C GLN A 6 -29.11 -23.20 41.52
N ARG A 7 -28.22 -24.03 42.06
CA ARG A 7 -26.84 -23.69 42.40
C ARG A 7 -26.09 -23.38 41.09
N LEU A 8 -24.83 -22.90 41.21
CA LEU A 8 -23.89 -22.53 40.14
C LEU A 8 -24.07 -21.05 39.70
N SER A 9 -23.06 -20.18 39.65
CA SER A 9 -21.60 -20.35 39.77
C SER A 9 -20.96 -18.95 39.72
N LEU A 10 -20.76 -18.31 40.87
CA LEU A 10 -20.01 -17.03 40.90
C LEU A 10 -18.54 -17.22 40.48
N ALA A 11 -18.04 -18.47 40.52
CA ALA A 11 -16.71 -18.85 40.05
C ALA A 11 -16.59 -18.97 38.52
N LEU A 12 -17.69 -18.97 37.74
CA LEU A 12 -17.61 -19.03 36.27
C LEU A 12 -17.49 -17.64 35.64
N ALA A 13 -18.03 -16.61 36.28
CA ALA A 13 -17.98 -15.23 35.79
C ALA A 13 -16.57 -14.64 35.84
N LEU A 14 -15.74 -15.08 36.80
CA LEU A 14 -14.36 -14.59 36.94
C LEU A 14 -13.36 -15.30 36.01
N SER A 15 -13.70 -16.48 35.49
CA SER A 15 -12.87 -17.23 34.54
C SER A 15 -13.09 -16.83 33.08
N LEU A 16 -14.18 -16.12 32.75
CA LEU A 16 -14.39 -15.58 31.40
C LEU A 16 -13.67 -14.25 31.16
N LEU A 17 -13.29 -13.52 32.21
CA LEU A 17 -12.55 -12.26 32.07
C LEU A 17 -11.10 -12.47 31.61
N PHE A 18 -10.59 -13.71 31.69
CA PHE A 18 -9.24 -14.08 31.26
C PHE A 18 -9.16 -14.65 29.84
N LEU A 19 -10.31 -14.77 29.16
CA LEU A 19 -10.42 -15.30 27.79
C LEU A 19 -10.95 -14.25 26.81
N LEU A 20 -10.80 -12.96 27.13
CA LEU A 20 -10.87 -11.95 26.08
C LEU A 20 -9.61 -12.14 25.22
N PRO A 21 -9.73 -12.29 23.89
CA PRO A 21 -8.56 -12.15 23.05
C PRO A 21 -7.91 -10.81 23.42
N ALA A 22 -6.59 -10.81 23.61
CA ALA A 22 -5.85 -9.56 23.67
C ALA A 22 -6.37 -8.70 22.51
N GLN A 23 -6.94 -7.54 22.84
CA GLN A 23 -7.34 -6.57 21.82
C GLN A 23 -6.07 -6.37 20.99
N ALA A 24 -6.04 -6.88 19.77
CA ALA A 24 -4.93 -6.63 18.87
C ALA A 24 -4.90 -5.12 18.73
N GLU A 25 -3.89 -4.49 19.32
CA GLU A 25 -3.55 -3.09 19.05
C GLU A 25 -3.68 -2.91 17.53
N PRO A 26 -4.42 -1.90 17.03
CA PRO A 26 -4.49 -1.67 15.60
C PRO A 26 -3.05 -1.56 15.12
N ALA A 27 -2.66 -2.44 14.19
CA ALA A 27 -1.30 -2.44 13.68
C ALA A 27 -0.99 -1.03 13.18
N GLU A 28 -0.22 -0.26 13.93
CA GLU A 28 0.25 1.10 13.56
C GLU A 28 1.18 1.07 12.33
N SER A 29 1.23 -0.05 11.60
CA SER A 29 2.33 -0.45 10.72
C SER A 29 1.97 -0.59 9.23
N SER A 30 0.80 -0.16 8.75
CA SER A 30 0.52 -0.16 7.30
C SER A 30 1.28 0.96 6.58
N PHE A 31 1.83 0.69 5.39
CA PHE A 31 2.45 1.71 4.54
C PHE A 31 1.39 2.68 4.01
N THR A 32 1.79 3.89 3.65
CA THR A 32 0.87 4.93 3.18
C THR A 32 1.05 5.33 1.72
N GLY A 33 2.10 4.83 1.08
CA GLY A 33 2.51 5.21 -0.27
C GLY A 33 3.71 4.41 -0.74
N LEU A 34 4.15 4.68 -1.96
CA LEU A 34 5.33 4.10 -2.59
C LEU A 34 6.24 5.20 -3.13
N ILE A 35 7.53 5.12 -2.80
CA ILE A 35 8.61 5.89 -3.43
C ILE A 35 9.45 4.90 -4.22
N VAL A 36 9.58 5.15 -5.53
CA VAL A 36 10.43 4.35 -6.42
C VAL A 36 11.68 5.15 -6.76
N ASP A 37 12.84 4.71 -6.30
CA ASP A 37 14.14 5.26 -6.72
C ASP A 37 14.51 4.71 -8.10
N ALA A 38 14.40 5.58 -9.12
CA ALA A 38 14.73 5.31 -10.50
C ALA A 38 15.78 6.31 -11.04
N ARG A 39 16.52 6.96 -10.13
CA ARG A 39 17.59 7.90 -10.51
C ARG A 39 18.66 7.19 -11.34
N GLY A 40 19.18 7.90 -12.34
CA GLY A 40 20.22 7.40 -13.24
C GLY A 40 19.73 6.53 -14.39
N TRP A 41 18.43 6.23 -14.46
CA TRP A 41 17.85 5.42 -15.54
C TRP A 41 17.24 6.23 -16.69
N GLY A 42 17.09 7.55 -16.56
CA GLY A 42 16.53 8.40 -17.61
C GLY A 42 15.01 8.24 -17.80
N VAL A 43 14.26 8.12 -16.70
CA VAL A 43 12.79 7.96 -16.68
C VAL A 43 12.11 9.01 -17.58
N GLN A 44 11.27 8.53 -18.50
CA GLN A 44 10.35 9.39 -19.24
C GLN A 44 9.08 9.60 -18.40
N ARG A 45 8.81 10.86 -18.07
CA ARG A 45 7.60 11.20 -17.30
C ARG A 45 6.36 10.97 -18.15
N ALA A 46 5.38 10.29 -17.57
CA ALA A 46 4.06 10.05 -18.15
C ALA A 46 2.95 10.38 -17.14
N MET A 47 1.74 10.62 -17.65
CA MET A 47 0.54 10.78 -16.82
C MET A 47 0.20 9.51 -16.04
N ALA A 48 0.39 8.34 -16.66
CA ALA A 48 0.20 7.03 -16.07
C ALA A 48 1.43 6.17 -16.37
N PRO A 49 2.51 6.26 -15.56
CA PRO A 49 3.65 5.36 -15.70
C PRO A 49 3.28 3.95 -15.28
N SER A 50 4.01 2.96 -15.78
CA SER A 50 3.79 1.55 -15.43
C SER A 50 4.80 1.11 -14.39
N LEU A 51 4.35 0.42 -13.35
CA LEU A 51 5.22 -0.35 -12.45
C LEU A 51 4.98 -1.83 -12.72
N LEU A 52 6.04 -2.56 -13.08
CA LEU A 52 5.96 -3.95 -13.52
C LEU A 52 6.87 -4.84 -12.66
N ALA A 53 6.47 -6.07 -12.41
CA ALA A 53 7.41 -7.13 -12.03
C ALA A 53 8.21 -7.58 -13.27
N GLU A 54 9.37 -8.20 -13.08
CA GLU A 54 10.19 -8.74 -14.18
C GLU A 54 9.46 -9.80 -15.03
N SER A 55 8.49 -10.51 -14.44
CA SER A 55 7.55 -11.38 -15.15
C SER A 55 6.62 -10.66 -16.13
N GLY A 56 6.57 -9.33 -16.12
CA GLY A 56 5.63 -8.51 -16.89
C GLY A 56 4.29 -8.28 -16.17
N THR A 57 4.15 -8.74 -14.93
CA THR A 57 2.95 -8.48 -14.12
C THR A 57 2.85 -6.99 -13.81
N SER A 58 1.72 -6.36 -14.19
CA SER A 58 1.48 -4.95 -13.84
C SER A 58 1.05 -4.80 -12.39
N LEU A 59 1.76 -3.96 -11.64
CA LEU A 59 1.41 -3.57 -10.28
C LEU A 59 0.66 -2.23 -10.26
N PHE A 60 1.00 -1.32 -11.19
CA PHE A 60 0.47 0.03 -11.24
C PHE A 60 0.45 0.54 -12.68
N PRO A 61 -0.59 1.29 -13.11
CA PRO A 61 -1.79 1.65 -12.34
C PRO A 61 -2.72 0.46 -12.07
N VAL A 62 -3.44 0.51 -10.94
CA VAL A 62 -4.50 -0.48 -10.65
C VAL A 62 -5.74 -0.09 -11.45
N ILE A 63 -6.10 -0.93 -12.42
CA ILE A 63 -7.28 -0.73 -13.27
C ILE A 63 -8.12 -2.00 -13.25
N ASP A 64 -9.31 -1.92 -12.67
CA ASP A 64 -10.26 -3.04 -12.57
C ASP A 64 -11.72 -2.55 -12.63
N GLN A 65 -12.68 -3.44 -12.35
CA GLN A 65 -14.10 -3.10 -12.39
C GLN A 65 -14.54 -2.08 -11.32
N GLN A 66 -13.84 -2.03 -10.19
CA GLN A 66 -14.08 -1.11 -9.07
C GLN A 66 -13.25 0.17 -9.20
N HIS A 67 -12.10 0.09 -9.87
CA HIS A 67 -11.16 1.18 -10.11
C HIS A 67 -10.96 1.38 -11.62
N PRO A 68 -11.97 1.88 -12.36
CA PRO A 68 -11.81 2.18 -13.77
C PRO A 68 -10.80 3.33 -13.96
N PHE A 69 -10.19 3.38 -15.13
CA PHE A 69 -9.24 4.45 -15.46
C PHE A 69 -9.93 5.82 -15.49
N ASP A 70 -9.51 6.73 -14.60
CA ASP A 70 -9.98 8.11 -14.54
C ASP A 70 -9.07 9.02 -15.40
N PHE A 71 -9.55 9.34 -16.60
CA PHE A 71 -8.84 10.20 -17.55
C PHE A 71 -8.65 11.63 -17.03
N GLU A 72 -9.66 12.20 -16.38
CA GLU A 72 -9.60 13.59 -15.92
C GLU A 72 -8.56 13.72 -14.80
N PHE A 73 -8.58 12.79 -13.84
CA PHE A 73 -7.57 12.75 -12.79
C PHE A 73 -6.17 12.49 -13.34
N ALA A 74 -6.01 11.57 -14.31
CA ALA A 74 -4.73 11.34 -14.94
C ALA A 74 -4.19 12.59 -15.66
N LEU A 75 -5.06 13.39 -16.29
CA LEU A 75 -4.71 14.64 -16.99
C LEU A 75 -4.36 15.78 -16.04
N SER A 76 -5.10 15.95 -14.95
CA SER A 76 -4.87 17.05 -14.00
C SER A 76 -3.71 16.78 -13.04
N ASP A 77 -3.69 15.58 -12.47
CA ASP A 77 -2.91 15.26 -11.27
C ASP A 77 -1.83 14.22 -11.52
N GLY A 78 -1.93 13.47 -12.63
CA GLY A 78 -1.14 12.28 -12.90
C GLY A 78 -1.39 11.16 -11.88
N LEU A 79 -1.19 9.91 -12.29
CA LEU A 79 -1.34 8.77 -11.40
C LEU A 79 -0.12 8.61 -10.47
N ALA A 80 1.06 9.07 -10.90
CA ALA A 80 2.24 9.15 -10.05
C ALA A 80 2.78 10.57 -9.94
N LEU A 81 3.36 10.88 -8.79
CA LEU A 81 4.13 12.10 -8.57
C LEU A 81 5.59 11.89 -8.96
N TYR A 82 6.31 12.99 -9.17
CA TYR A 82 7.73 12.96 -9.54
C TYR A 82 8.53 13.86 -8.62
N ALA A 83 9.68 13.39 -8.16
CA ALA A 83 10.58 14.13 -7.28
C ALA A 83 12.04 13.98 -7.75
N ARG A 84 12.90 14.94 -7.42
CA ARG A 84 14.33 14.92 -7.75
C ARG A 84 15.17 14.19 -6.71
N SER A 85 14.61 13.97 -5.53
CA SER A 85 15.26 13.21 -4.46
C SER A 85 14.24 12.45 -3.62
N ILE A 86 14.72 11.48 -2.85
CA ILE A 86 13.89 10.73 -1.91
C ILE A 86 13.35 11.68 -0.84
N GLU A 87 14.17 12.62 -0.35
CA GLU A 87 13.79 13.61 0.65
C GLU A 87 12.69 14.58 0.17
N GLU A 88 12.69 14.91 -1.12
CA GLU A 88 11.58 15.66 -1.73
C GLU A 88 10.33 14.79 -1.82
N ALA A 89 10.46 13.52 -2.23
CA ALA A 89 9.34 12.60 -2.32
C ALA A 89 8.63 12.41 -0.97
N TRP A 90 9.39 12.29 0.14
CA TRP A 90 8.85 12.20 1.50
C TRP A 90 7.94 13.36 1.91
N LYS A 91 8.07 14.53 1.27
CA LYS A 91 7.27 15.73 1.59
C LYS A 91 5.97 15.79 0.78
N LEU A 92 5.80 14.90 -0.20
CA LEU A 92 4.62 14.87 -1.05
C LEU A 92 3.42 14.37 -0.26
N LYS A 93 2.44 15.26 -0.06
CA LYS A 93 1.22 14.98 0.72
C LYS A 93 0.51 13.68 0.31
N ARG A 94 0.54 13.32 -0.99
CA ARG A 94 -0.11 12.12 -1.52
C ARG A 94 0.48 10.83 -0.97
N LEU A 95 1.74 10.82 -0.53
CA LEU A 95 2.42 9.62 -0.01
C LEU A 95 2.12 9.33 1.47
N GLY A 96 1.44 10.23 2.17
CA GLY A 96 1.20 10.12 3.61
C GLY A 96 2.49 10.17 4.43
N GLY A 97 2.47 9.57 5.62
CA GLY A 97 3.55 9.69 6.61
C GLY A 97 4.57 8.55 6.63
N ARG A 98 4.27 7.41 5.98
CA ARG A 98 5.10 6.19 5.98
C ARG A 98 5.05 5.48 4.61
N PRO A 99 5.53 6.10 3.51
CA PRO A 99 5.73 5.39 2.25
C PRO A 99 6.78 4.28 2.35
N LEU A 100 6.57 3.21 1.59
CA LEU A 100 7.60 2.22 1.29
C LEU A 100 8.58 2.82 0.28
N VAL A 101 9.89 2.59 0.45
CA VAL A 101 10.91 3.04 -0.50
C VAL A 101 11.55 1.82 -1.14
N VAL A 102 11.44 1.71 -2.47
CA VAL A 102 12.04 0.63 -3.26
C VAL A 102 12.89 1.20 -4.39
N LYS A 103 13.67 0.35 -5.07
CA LYS A 103 14.48 0.74 -6.22
C LYS A 103 14.02 -0.01 -7.47
N ALA A 104 13.97 0.69 -8.61
CA ALA A 104 13.75 0.02 -9.90
C ALA A 104 14.99 -0.77 -10.32
N ALA A 105 14.77 -1.99 -10.81
CA ALA A 105 15.82 -2.84 -11.39
C ALA A 105 16.15 -2.44 -12.84
N LYS A 106 15.15 -1.91 -13.57
CA LYS A 106 15.27 -1.44 -14.95
C LYS A 106 14.20 -0.38 -15.25
N VAL A 107 14.47 0.49 -16.22
CA VAL A 107 13.48 1.43 -16.76
C VAL A 107 13.49 1.41 -18.27
N GLU A 108 12.32 1.35 -18.90
CA GLU A 108 12.12 1.47 -20.34
C GLU A 108 11.08 2.55 -20.61
N GLY A 109 11.53 3.75 -21.00
CA GLY A 109 10.64 4.89 -21.15
C GLY A 109 9.96 5.27 -19.83
N ASN A 110 8.64 5.07 -19.75
CA ASN A 110 7.81 5.31 -18.56
C ASN A 110 7.45 4.02 -17.79
N GLU A 111 8.06 2.89 -18.15
CA GLU A 111 7.90 1.61 -17.46
C GLU A 111 9.05 1.40 -16.49
N LEU A 112 8.75 1.18 -15.21
CA LEU A 112 9.71 0.87 -14.16
C LEU A 112 9.53 -0.59 -13.78
N VAL A 113 10.59 -1.38 -13.91
CA VAL A 113 10.55 -2.83 -13.68
C VAL A 113 11.27 -3.13 -12.37
N PHE A 114 10.62 -3.93 -11.53
CA PHE A 114 11.13 -4.49 -10.29
C PHE A 114 11.58 -5.94 -10.51
N ASP A 115 12.55 -6.42 -9.73
CA ASP A 115 12.71 -7.88 -9.57
C ASP A 115 11.50 -8.46 -8.82
N GLU A 116 11.31 -9.79 -8.88
CA GLU A 116 10.16 -10.45 -8.25
C GLU A 116 10.11 -10.27 -6.73
N GLU A 117 11.26 -10.18 -6.07
CA GLU A 117 11.31 -9.98 -4.61
C GLU A 117 10.76 -8.60 -4.23
N THR A 118 11.20 -7.56 -4.91
CA THR A 118 10.73 -6.18 -4.71
C THR A 118 9.26 -6.04 -5.12
N ALA A 119 8.84 -6.67 -6.22
CA ALA A 119 7.44 -6.66 -6.65
C ALA A 119 6.53 -7.29 -5.59
N ARG A 120 6.94 -8.43 -5.01
CA ARG A 120 6.23 -9.08 -3.91
C ARG A 120 6.18 -8.19 -2.67
N GLU A 121 7.29 -7.55 -2.29
CA GLU A 121 7.33 -6.60 -1.16
C GLU A 121 6.31 -5.46 -1.35
N VAL A 122 6.25 -4.87 -2.54
CA VAL A 122 5.30 -3.81 -2.86
C VAL A 122 3.85 -4.30 -2.74
N LEU A 123 3.53 -5.48 -3.28
CA LEU A 123 2.18 -6.05 -3.21
C LEU A 123 1.77 -6.43 -1.78
N GLU A 124 2.69 -6.96 -0.97
CA GLU A 124 2.43 -7.25 0.45
C GLU A 124 2.19 -5.98 1.25
N ALA A 125 2.99 -4.94 1.01
CA ALA A 125 2.82 -3.62 1.61
C ALA A 125 1.48 -2.98 1.22
N ASP A 126 1.08 -3.14 -0.04
CA ASP A 126 -0.15 -2.56 -0.58
C ASP A 126 -1.41 -3.32 -0.13
N TYR A 127 -1.33 -4.62 0.14
CA TYR A 127 -2.49 -5.51 0.35
C TYR A 127 -3.58 -4.93 1.26
N SER A 128 -3.20 -4.38 2.42
CA SER A 128 -4.12 -3.73 3.36
C SER A 128 -4.15 -2.21 3.23
N ALA A 129 -3.05 -1.61 2.75
CA ALA A 129 -2.88 -0.17 2.68
C ALA A 129 -3.62 0.47 1.49
N LYS A 130 -3.74 -0.25 0.39
CA LYS A 130 -4.35 0.18 -0.88
C LYS A 130 -3.77 1.49 -1.39
N PHE A 131 -2.47 1.70 -1.22
CA PHE A 131 -1.81 2.93 -1.67
C PHE A 131 -1.65 2.98 -3.19
N LEU A 132 -1.59 1.83 -3.88
CA LEU A 132 -1.56 1.75 -5.35
C LEU A 132 -2.91 2.18 -5.95
N GLU A 133 -4.03 1.67 -5.41
CA GLU A 133 -5.40 2.09 -5.78
C GLU A 133 -5.61 3.60 -5.52
N LYS A 134 -4.99 4.14 -4.47
CA LYS A 134 -5.05 5.57 -4.10
C LYS A 134 -4.10 6.46 -4.91
N ASN A 135 -3.36 5.91 -5.88
CA ASN A 135 -2.36 6.64 -6.65
C ASN A 135 -1.28 7.32 -5.78
N ALA A 136 -1.01 6.77 -4.59
CA ALA A 136 -0.02 7.27 -3.65
C ALA A 136 1.39 6.77 -4.00
N VAL A 137 1.83 7.12 -5.21
CA VAL A 137 3.09 6.70 -5.81
C VAL A 137 3.91 7.93 -6.18
N ALA A 138 5.21 7.90 -5.89
CA ALA A 138 6.17 8.88 -6.36
C ALA A 138 7.38 8.20 -6.99
N ILE A 139 7.83 8.74 -8.12
CA ILE A 139 9.01 8.30 -8.85
C ILE A 139 10.11 9.33 -8.67
N VAL A 140 11.26 8.87 -8.17
CA VAL A 140 12.47 9.69 -8.04
C VAL A 140 13.35 9.44 -9.26
N TYR A 141 13.77 10.50 -9.96
CA TYR A 141 14.42 10.43 -11.28
C TYR A 141 15.65 11.34 -11.41
#